data_AF-A0A163CJ00-F1
#
_entry.id   AF-A0A163CJ00-F1
#
_cell.length_a   1.000
_cell.length_b   1.000
_cell.length_c   1.000
_cell.angle_alpha   90.00
_cell.angle_beta   90.00
_cell.angle_gamma   90.00
#
_symmetry.space_group_name_H-M   'P 1'
#
loop_
_entity.id
_entity.type
_entity.pdbx_description
1 polymer ?
#
loop_
_entity_poly.entity_id
_entity_poly.type
_entity_poly.pdbx_seq_one_letter_code
_entity_poly.pdbx_strand_id
1 'polypeptide(L)'
;MAPAALQVMDLSSLRAVLSELRKEVLPSRFEKVQQPEPHTLQLGLRTLKGLVWLELSWRADCPRLVKITPPPRLGSGSTLAQQIQHGLRQMALIELKQTGFDRVVECGLAHRPGEPIERTLVLELMGRHSNLLLLDRQRQVITLGRQVRNHQSRVRPIGTADIYVAPPPMQGKEPSSKESLKRWKDILCLVPTKLRSALQQCYQGISPALALQLVDDDAKKAHALLELSVLEITDEQWQNLYHRWSRWLDCLEKERFTMRFDGPSSYRVWDCDNSTSFTDGLSLTLGSYYRRHLETQSLNQLAEDLQKRLSQWRQREEQALGEQQDRLNETSQSNSLQQQADAMLCLPSPSKDLINQTQKLYRKAQKFRRSVPVLKTRIEHHQQRLQLIQGSEMFLEDLLGTSWEGRRERSIRLQELRQELDELLISQSRNRQKRGRRNQQPPSPLELTTPGGLVVQVGRNHRQNDWISLRQARPGDLWFHAQECPGSHVVLKASNSHAEEADLQLAADLAAHFSRARGNQRVPVVMVPTSNLQRIPGAGPGTVRYRDGNLCWAEPDRGLQHLSASELLV
;
A
#
# COMPACT_ATOMS: atom_id res chain seq x y z
N MET A 1 -9.98 4.42 -15.19
CA MET A 1 -10.02 3.01 -15.65
C MET A 1 -9.98 2.12 -14.42
N ALA A 2 -10.92 1.19 -14.25
CA ALA A 2 -10.80 0.20 -13.18
C ALA A 2 -9.44 -0.51 -13.33
N PRO A 3 -8.67 -0.68 -12.25
CA PRO A 3 -7.38 -1.38 -12.34
C PRO A 3 -7.66 -2.78 -12.89
N ALA A 4 -7.00 -3.13 -14.00
CA ALA A 4 -7.08 -4.48 -14.55
C ALA A 4 -6.73 -5.49 -13.44
N ALA A 5 -7.58 -6.50 -13.27
CA ALA A 5 -7.37 -7.53 -12.26
C ALA A 5 -5.98 -8.15 -12.44
N LEU A 6 -5.23 -8.27 -11.35
CA LEU A 6 -3.87 -8.80 -11.37
C LEU A 6 -3.86 -10.23 -11.92
N GLN A 7 -3.08 -10.49 -12.97
CA GLN A 7 -2.91 -11.83 -13.51
C GLN A 7 -2.13 -12.70 -12.53
N VAL A 8 -2.81 -13.70 -11.94
CA VAL A 8 -2.20 -14.68 -11.04
C VAL A 8 -1.21 -15.55 -11.82
N MET A 9 -0.10 -15.90 -11.17
CA MET A 9 0.88 -16.82 -11.74
C MET A 9 0.23 -18.18 -12.01
N ASP A 10 0.09 -18.50 -13.28
CA ASP A 10 -0.38 -19.80 -13.76
C ASP A 10 0.76 -20.79 -13.97
N LEU A 11 0.41 -22.00 -14.40
CA LEU A 11 1.39 -23.06 -14.65
C LEU A 11 2.42 -22.63 -15.72
N SER A 12 1.96 -22.01 -16.81
CA SER A 12 2.82 -21.53 -17.89
C SER A 12 3.85 -20.53 -17.37
N SER A 13 3.39 -19.53 -16.61
CA SER A 13 4.26 -18.53 -15.99
C SER A 13 5.24 -19.16 -14.99
N LEU A 14 4.77 -20.11 -14.19
CA LEU A 14 5.60 -20.83 -13.24
C LEU A 14 6.70 -21.63 -13.94
N ARG A 15 6.35 -22.40 -14.98
CA ARG A 15 7.32 -23.21 -15.73
C ARG A 15 8.34 -22.32 -16.44
N ALA A 16 7.92 -21.17 -16.96
CA ALA A 16 8.81 -20.16 -17.53
C ALA A 16 9.85 -19.67 -16.51
N VAL A 17 9.39 -19.28 -15.32
CA VAL A 17 10.29 -18.85 -14.24
C VAL A 17 11.22 -19.98 -13.80
N LEU A 18 10.71 -21.20 -13.65
CA LEU A 18 11.53 -22.35 -13.22
C LEU A 18 12.61 -22.72 -14.24
N SER A 19 12.32 -22.68 -15.54
CA SER A 19 13.30 -22.95 -16.60
C SER A 19 14.49 -21.98 -16.54
N GLU A 20 14.22 -20.70 -16.28
CA GLU A 20 15.26 -19.69 -16.11
C GLU A 20 16.01 -19.87 -14.77
N LEU A 21 15.28 -20.02 -13.67
CA LEU A 21 15.88 -20.18 -12.34
C LEU A 21 16.78 -21.40 -12.25
N ARG A 22 16.41 -22.54 -12.86
CA ARG A 22 17.28 -23.73 -12.87
C ARG A 22 18.65 -23.45 -13.47
N LYS A 23 18.74 -22.59 -14.49
CA LYS A 23 20.02 -22.23 -15.14
C LYS A 23 20.83 -21.25 -14.31
N GLU A 24 20.17 -20.40 -13.51
CA GLU A 24 20.84 -19.36 -12.73
C GLU A 24 21.20 -19.77 -11.30
N VAL A 25 20.33 -20.50 -10.61
CA VAL A 25 20.45 -20.77 -9.16
C VAL A 25 20.85 -22.20 -8.81
N LEU A 26 20.99 -23.12 -9.77
CA LEU A 26 21.46 -24.48 -9.48
C LEU A 26 22.90 -24.70 -9.98
N PRO A 27 23.82 -25.21 -9.13
CA PRO A 27 23.74 -25.25 -7.66
C PRO A 27 24.01 -23.87 -7.05
N SER A 28 23.36 -23.54 -5.93
CA SER A 28 23.65 -22.32 -5.16
C SER A 28 23.62 -22.56 -3.67
N ARG A 29 24.46 -21.83 -2.92
CA ARG A 29 24.52 -21.96 -1.45
C ARG A 29 23.42 -21.11 -0.81
N PHE A 30 22.68 -21.67 0.14
CA PHE A 30 21.78 -20.90 0.97
C PHE A 30 22.58 -19.96 1.89
N GLU A 31 22.28 -18.66 1.84
CA GLU A 31 22.97 -17.65 2.65
C GLU A 31 22.05 -17.11 3.75
N LYS A 32 20.85 -16.65 3.38
CA LYS A 32 19.93 -15.98 4.30
C LYS A 32 18.47 -16.12 3.89
N VAL A 33 17.59 -16.00 4.86
CA VAL A 33 16.15 -15.89 4.66
C VAL A 33 15.58 -14.74 5.46
N GLN A 34 14.53 -14.12 4.93
CA GLN A 34 13.73 -13.13 5.65
C GLN A 34 12.25 -13.24 5.30
N GLN A 35 11.38 -12.82 6.22
CA GLN A 35 9.93 -12.83 6.02
C GLN A 35 9.38 -11.41 6.21
N PRO A 36 9.37 -10.57 5.15
CA PRO A 36 8.88 -9.19 5.26
C PRO A 36 7.37 -9.12 5.55
N GLU A 37 6.60 -10.08 5.05
CA GLU A 37 5.15 -10.18 5.24
C GLU A 37 4.76 -11.59 5.71
N PRO A 38 3.62 -11.76 6.41
CA PRO A 38 3.18 -13.06 6.91
C PRO A 38 3.07 -14.17 5.86
N HIS A 39 2.82 -13.82 4.58
CA HIS A 39 2.63 -14.78 3.49
C HIS A 39 3.72 -14.72 2.41
N THR A 40 4.85 -14.08 2.71
CA THR A 40 5.95 -13.85 1.75
C THR A 40 7.29 -14.15 2.42
N LEU A 41 8.05 -15.08 1.85
CA LEU A 41 9.41 -15.43 2.26
C LEU A 41 10.40 -15.03 1.18
N GLN A 42 11.54 -14.46 1.55
CA GLN A 42 12.60 -14.08 0.62
C GLN A 42 13.87 -14.87 0.96
N LEU A 43 14.40 -15.61 -0.02
CA LEU A 43 15.61 -16.42 0.09
C LEU A 43 16.77 -15.75 -0.65
N GLY A 44 17.89 -15.58 0.03
CA GLY A 44 19.17 -15.17 -0.54
C GLY A 44 20.03 -16.39 -0.84
N LEU A 45 20.28 -16.64 -2.12
CA LEU A 45 21.08 -17.75 -2.64
C LEU A 45 22.36 -17.22 -3.28
N ARG A 46 23.51 -17.70 -2.81
CA ARG A 46 24.82 -17.33 -3.34
C ARG A 46 25.16 -18.23 -4.53
N THR A 47 25.25 -17.63 -5.71
CA THR A 47 25.78 -18.25 -6.92
C THR A 47 27.23 -17.81 -7.15
N LEU A 48 27.89 -18.35 -8.18
CA LEU A 48 29.23 -17.91 -8.59
C LEU A 48 29.25 -16.45 -9.08
N LYS A 49 28.14 -15.96 -9.64
CA LYS A 49 28.03 -14.58 -10.16
C LYS A 49 27.69 -13.56 -9.08
N GLY A 50 27.10 -13.99 -7.97
CA GLY A 50 26.69 -13.09 -6.90
C GLY A 50 25.54 -13.64 -6.05
N LEU A 51 24.95 -12.76 -5.25
CA LEU A 51 23.80 -13.09 -4.42
C LEU A 51 22.50 -12.86 -5.21
N VAL A 52 21.72 -13.91 -5.42
CA VAL A 52 20.41 -13.86 -6.06
C VAL A 52 19.33 -13.94 -4.99
N TRP A 53 18.29 -13.13 -5.13
CA TRP A 53 17.14 -13.15 -4.23
C TRP A 53 15.90 -13.72 -4.91
N LEU A 54 15.26 -14.67 -4.25
CA LEU A 54 14.00 -15.27 -4.67
C LEU A 54 12.91 -14.89 -3.68
N GLU A 55 11.74 -14.54 -4.18
CA GLU A 55 10.54 -14.31 -3.39
C GLU A 55 9.55 -15.45 -3.59
N LEU A 56 9.19 -16.10 -2.48
CA LEU A 56 8.22 -17.18 -2.38
C LEU A 56 7.01 -16.64 -1.64
N SER A 57 5.93 -16.38 -2.35
CA SER A 57 4.69 -15.88 -1.77
C SER A 57 3.59 -16.92 -1.91
N TRP A 58 2.94 -17.23 -0.79
CA TRP A 58 1.73 -18.05 -0.72
C TRP A 58 0.50 -17.20 -0.36
N ARG A 59 0.53 -15.91 -0.72
CA ARG A 59 -0.60 -15.01 -0.54
C ARG A 59 -1.78 -15.47 -1.40
N ALA A 60 -2.99 -15.43 -0.83
CA ALA A 60 -4.17 -16.06 -1.43
C ALA A 60 -4.57 -15.49 -2.80
N ASP A 61 -4.38 -14.19 -2.97
CA ASP A 61 -4.68 -13.38 -4.15
C ASP A 61 -3.58 -13.44 -5.21
N CYS A 62 -2.32 -13.59 -4.80
CA CYS A 62 -1.15 -13.56 -5.68
C CYS A 62 -0.03 -14.51 -5.20
N PRO A 63 -0.27 -15.84 -5.27
CA PRO A 63 0.78 -16.81 -5.01
C PRO A 63 1.81 -16.78 -6.15
N ARG A 64 3.10 -16.76 -5.84
CA ARG A 64 4.17 -16.60 -6.83
C ARG A 64 5.52 -17.10 -6.34
N LEU A 65 6.37 -17.44 -7.31
CA LEU A 65 7.81 -17.66 -7.15
C LEU A 65 8.52 -16.81 -8.21
N VAL A 66 9.32 -15.83 -7.80
CA VAL A 66 10.00 -14.89 -8.72
C VAL A 66 11.36 -14.45 -8.18
N LYS A 67 12.28 -14.11 -9.09
CA LYS A 67 13.52 -13.40 -8.77
C LYS A 67 13.19 -11.94 -8.45
N ILE A 68 13.88 -11.38 -7.47
CA ILE A 68 13.71 -9.97 -7.06
C ILE A 68 15.04 -9.25 -6.97
N THR A 69 15.01 -7.93 -7.07
CA THR A 69 16.16 -7.10 -6.70
C THR A 69 16.44 -7.21 -5.20
N PRO A 70 17.69 -6.96 -4.76
CA PRO A 70 18.07 -7.05 -3.35
C PRO A 70 17.09 -6.30 -2.43
N PRO A 71 16.34 -7.01 -1.57
CA PRO A 71 15.35 -6.39 -0.72
C PRO A 71 16.00 -5.67 0.48
N PRO A 72 15.27 -4.71 1.08
CA PRO A 72 15.65 -4.14 2.39
C PRO A 72 15.70 -5.25 3.45
N ARG A 73 16.49 -5.04 4.52
CA ARG A 73 16.57 -5.98 5.64
C ARG A 73 15.34 -5.83 6.53
N LEU A 74 14.30 -6.63 6.30
CA LEU A 74 13.03 -6.61 7.04
C LEU A 74 12.60 -8.02 7.41
N GLY A 75 12.08 -8.22 8.62
CA GLY A 75 11.40 -9.46 8.99
C GLY A 75 12.30 -10.67 9.26
N SER A 76 13.59 -10.46 9.54
CA SER A 76 14.50 -11.54 9.96
C SER A 76 14.16 -12.16 11.33
N GLY A 77 13.36 -11.47 12.14
CA GLY A 77 12.94 -11.93 13.47
C GLY A 77 11.72 -12.84 13.51
N SER A 78 11.11 -13.17 12.37
CA SER A 78 9.95 -14.08 12.34
C SER A 78 10.36 -15.51 12.71
N THR A 79 9.50 -16.22 13.45
CA THR A 79 9.73 -17.60 13.87
C THR A 79 9.93 -18.54 12.69
N LEU A 80 9.13 -18.39 11.62
CA LEU A 80 9.27 -19.18 10.39
C LEU A 80 10.60 -18.89 9.70
N ALA A 81 10.98 -17.62 9.57
CA ALA A 81 12.25 -17.24 8.96
C ALA A 81 13.44 -17.80 9.76
N GLN A 82 13.40 -17.73 11.10
CA GLN A 82 14.42 -18.30 11.97
C GLN A 82 14.51 -19.83 11.83
N GLN A 83 13.37 -20.53 11.84
CA GLN A 83 13.34 -21.98 11.66
C GLN A 83 13.91 -22.42 10.31
N ILE A 84 13.58 -21.71 9.22
CA ILE A 84 14.14 -21.97 7.90
C ILE A 84 15.64 -21.62 7.86
N GLN A 85 16.05 -20.49 8.46
CA GLN A 85 17.45 -20.08 8.54
C GLN A 85 18.31 -21.15 9.25
N HIS A 86 17.81 -21.70 10.36
CA HIS A 86 18.46 -22.76 11.09
C HIS A 86 18.42 -24.09 10.34
N GLY A 87 17.27 -24.44 9.74
CA GLY A 87 17.06 -25.70 9.05
C GLY A 87 17.84 -25.85 7.73
N LEU A 88 18.13 -24.75 7.04
CA LEU A 88 18.85 -24.73 5.76
C LEU A 88 20.31 -24.27 5.88
N ARG A 89 20.80 -24.09 7.10
CA ARG A 89 22.15 -23.56 7.35
C ARG A 89 23.21 -24.45 6.70
N GLN A 90 24.14 -23.82 5.96
CA GLN A 90 25.24 -24.51 5.25
C GLN A 90 24.78 -25.54 4.20
N MET A 91 23.53 -25.46 3.74
CA MET A 91 23.05 -26.28 2.62
C MET A 91 23.16 -25.52 1.29
N ALA A 92 23.19 -26.28 0.21
CA ALA A 92 23.08 -25.80 -1.15
C ALA A 92 21.76 -26.28 -1.76
N LEU A 93 21.11 -25.40 -2.53
CA LEU A 93 20.01 -25.75 -3.41
C LEU A 93 20.58 -26.55 -4.58
N ILE A 94 20.15 -27.80 -4.70
CA ILE A 94 20.65 -28.75 -5.71
C ILE A 94 19.57 -29.16 -6.70
N GLU A 95 18.30 -29.09 -6.31
CA GLU A 95 17.17 -29.45 -7.17
C GLU A 95 16.06 -28.40 -7.09
N LEU A 96 15.47 -28.09 -8.25
CA LEU A 96 14.28 -27.25 -8.35
C LEU A 96 13.29 -27.89 -9.34
N LYS A 97 12.28 -28.56 -8.79
CA LYS A 97 11.36 -29.42 -9.55
C LYS A 97 9.92 -28.98 -9.42
N GLN A 98 9.18 -29.13 -10.51
CA GLN A 98 7.72 -29.04 -10.56
C GLN A 98 7.24 -30.29 -11.29
N THR A 99 6.28 -31.00 -10.71
CA THR A 99 5.77 -32.28 -11.22
C THR A 99 4.37 -32.13 -11.82
N GLY A 100 4.13 -32.77 -12.96
CA GLY A 100 2.83 -32.77 -13.63
C GLY A 100 2.40 -31.38 -14.12
N PHE A 101 1.10 -31.12 -14.07
CA PHE A 101 0.49 -29.81 -14.38
C PHE A 101 0.04 -29.06 -13.10
N ASP A 102 0.49 -29.52 -11.93
CA ASP A 102 0.22 -28.88 -10.65
C ASP A 102 1.19 -27.72 -10.38
N ARG A 103 0.70 -26.71 -9.66
CA ARG A 103 1.50 -25.53 -9.28
C ARG A 103 2.22 -25.74 -7.95
N VAL A 104 2.85 -26.90 -7.78
CA VAL A 104 3.65 -27.26 -6.60
C VAL A 104 5.12 -27.30 -7.01
N VAL A 105 5.96 -26.54 -6.31
CA VAL A 105 7.40 -26.48 -6.52
C VAL A 105 8.11 -27.12 -5.34
N GLU A 106 9.02 -28.05 -5.61
CA GLU A 106 9.90 -28.65 -4.63
C GLU A 106 11.34 -28.17 -4.87
N CYS A 107 11.93 -27.56 -3.84
CA CYS A 107 13.32 -27.14 -3.80
C CYS A 107 14.09 -28.13 -2.92
N GLY A 108 14.95 -28.95 -3.53
CA GLY A 108 15.78 -29.93 -2.82
C GLY A 108 17.10 -29.31 -2.38
N LEU A 109 17.40 -29.40 -1.09
CA LEU A 109 18.65 -28.91 -0.49
C LEU A 109 19.46 -30.06 0.13
N ALA A 110 20.78 -29.99 -0.05
CA ALA A 110 21.76 -30.91 0.52
C ALA A 110 22.97 -30.14 1.05
N HIS A 111 23.83 -30.77 1.84
CA HIS A 111 25.06 -30.12 2.33
C HIS A 111 26.03 -29.81 1.18
N ARG A 112 26.16 -30.73 0.22
CA ARG A 112 26.98 -30.53 -0.98
C ARG A 112 26.24 -30.95 -2.25
N PRO A 113 26.54 -30.35 -3.41
CA PRO A 113 26.05 -30.85 -4.69
C PRO A 113 26.44 -32.32 -4.90
N GLY A 114 25.47 -33.17 -5.24
CA GLY A 114 25.65 -34.61 -5.45
C GLY A 114 25.33 -35.50 -4.24
N GLU A 115 25.14 -34.92 -3.06
CA GLU A 115 24.64 -35.64 -1.88
C GLU A 115 23.12 -35.82 -1.92
N PRO A 116 22.56 -36.80 -1.16
CA PRO A 116 21.11 -36.96 -1.07
C PRO A 116 20.44 -35.71 -0.48
N ILE A 117 19.23 -35.42 -0.96
CA ILE A 117 18.41 -34.32 -0.44
C ILE A 117 18.10 -34.58 1.03
N GLU A 118 18.48 -33.63 1.89
CA GLU A 118 18.20 -33.70 3.33
C GLU A 118 17.01 -32.84 3.75
N ARG A 119 16.75 -31.77 3.00
CA ARG A 119 15.64 -30.85 3.24
C ARG A 119 14.95 -30.52 1.94
N THR A 120 13.63 -30.52 1.97
CA THR A 120 12.82 -30.12 0.81
C THR A 120 11.93 -28.96 1.20
N LEU A 121 12.09 -27.83 0.53
CA LEU A 121 11.17 -26.70 0.66
C LEU A 121 10.10 -26.83 -0.40
N VAL A 122 8.85 -27.01 0.01
CA VAL A 122 7.69 -27.16 -0.86
C VAL A 122 6.88 -25.88 -0.88
N LEU A 123 6.63 -25.34 -2.07
CA LEU A 123 5.77 -24.18 -2.30
C LEU A 123 4.55 -24.59 -3.11
N GLU A 124 3.38 -24.50 -2.50
CA GLU A 124 2.09 -24.78 -3.14
C GLU A 124 1.43 -23.47 -3.57
N LEU A 125 1.22 -23.28 -4.87
CA LEU A 125 0.62 -22.07 -5.44
C LEU A 125 -0.83 -22.32 -5.88
N MET A 126 -1.72 -22.53 -4.91
CA MET A 126 -3.13 -22.91 -5.12
C MET A 126 -4.13 -21.81 -4.72
N GLY A 127 -3.77 -20.53 -4.89
CA GLY A 127 -4.59 -19.38 -4.49
C GLY A 127 -4.85 -19.38 -2.98
N ARG A 128 -6.11 -19.40 -2.55
CA ARG A 128 -6.50 -19.43 -1.12
C ARG A 128 -5.98 -20.62 -0.31
N HIS A 129 -5.56 -21.69 -0.99
CA HIS A 129 -4.97 -22.90 -0.41
C HIS A 129 -3.44 -22.93 -0.52
N SER A 130 -2.82 -21.87 -1.03
CA SER A 130 -1.37 -21.79 -1.13
C SER A 130 -0.70 -21.91 0.23
N ASN A 131 0.46 -22.56 0.25
CA ASN A 131 1.22 -22.79 1.46
C ASN A 131 2.72 -22.93 1.14
N LEU A 132 3.54 -22.79 2.18
CA LEU A 132 4.97 -23.07 2.14
C LEU A 132 5.28 -24.08 3.24
N LEU A 133 6.02 -25.14 2.95
CA LEU A 133 6.40 -26.17 3.92
C LEU A 133 7.89 -26.47 3.82
N LEU A 134 8.55 -26.65 4.95
CA LEU A 134 9.90 -27.20 5.02
C LEU A 134 9.80 -28.64 5.53
N LEU A 135 10.33 -29.57 4.74
CA LEU A 135 10.29 -31.00 5.02
C LEU A 135 11.67 -31.53 5.37
N ASP A 136 11.72 -32.60 6.17
CA ASP A 136 12.91 -33.41 6.38
C ASP A 136 13.09 -34.48 5.28
N ARG A 137 14.08 -35.35 5.46
CA ARG A 137 14.40 -36.45 4.53
C ARG A 137 13.28 -37.50 4.44
N GLN A 138 12.49 -37.66 5.49
CA GLN A 138 11.34 -38.56 5.58
C GLN A 138 10.04 -37.89 5.10
N ARG A 139 10.12 -36.66 4.55
CA ARG A 139 8.98 -35.81 4.18
C ARG A 139 8.08 -35.42 5.36
N GLN A 140 8.58 -35.41 6.59
CA GLN A 140 7.87 -34.83 7.74
C GLN A 140 7.99 -33.30 7.74
N VAL A 141 6.91 -32.62 8.11
CA VAL A 141 6.84 -31.16 8.13
C VAL A 141 7.58 -30.60 9.34
N ILE A 142 8.72 -29.95 9.12
CA ILE A 142 9.50 -29.26 10.17
C ILE A 142 8.83 -27.93 10.52
N THR A 143 8.50 -27.15 9.51
CA THR A 143 7.81 -25.86 9.66
C THR A 143 6.98 -25.54 8.43
N LEU A 144 6.06 -24.61 8.58
CA LEU A 144 5.02 -24.34 7.60
C LEU A 144 4.55 -22.88 7.69
N GLY A 145 4.18 -22.30 6.54
CA GLY A 145 3.72 -20.93 6.42
C GLY A 145 2.29 -20.73 6.95
N ARG A 146 1.43 -21.73 6.81
CA ARG A 146 0.04 -21.71 7.28
C ARG A 146 -0.39 -23.07 7.81
N GLN A 147 -0.77 -23.12 9.09
CA GLN A 147 -1.31 -24.34 9.69
C GLN A 147 -2.75 -24.56 9.25
N VAL A 148 -3.07 -25.77 8.81
CA VAL A 148 -4.42 -26.17 8.39
C VAL A 148 -4.93 -27.23 9.35
N ARG A 149 -5.89 -26.85 10.18
CA ARG A 149 -6.50 -27.77 11.16
C ARG A 149 -7.74 -28.46 10.57
N ASN A 150 -8.17 -29.59 11.14
CA ASN A 150 -9.31 -30.39 10.68
C ASN A 150 -10.62 -29.59 10.43
N HIS A 151 -10.89 -28.56 11.25
CA HIS A 151 -12.08 -27.71 11.06
C HIS A 151 -12.04 -26.82 9.79
N GLN A 152 -10.85 -26.53 9.25
CA GLN A 152 -10.67 -25.70 8.04
C GLN A 152 -10.61 -26.56 6.77
N SER A 153 -10.04 -27.76 6.87
CA SER A 153 -10.02 -28.73 5.78
C SER A 153 -10.10 -30.13 6.37
N ARG A 154 -11.14 -30.86 5.99
CA ARG A 154 -11.26 -32.29 6.29
C ARG A 154 -10.47 -33.15 5.30
N VAL A 155 -10.15 -32.60 4.14
CA VAL A 155 -9.49 -33.31 3.04
C VAL A 155 -8.00 -33.51 3.33
N ARG A 156 -7.35 -32.49 3.89
CA ARG A 156 -5.90 -32.49 4.12
C ARG A 156 -5.54 -31.52 5.25
N PRO A 157 -5.62 -31.94 6.52
CA PRO A 157 -5.02 -31.19 7.62
C PRO A 157 -3.49 -31.31 7.56
N ILE A 158 -2.79 -30.22 7.90
CA ILE A 158 -1.34 -30.17 7.91
C ILE A 158 -0.86 -29.34 9.10
N GLY A 159 -0.06 -29.98 9.95
CA GLY A 159 0.66 -29.40 11.07
C GLY A 159 2.13 -29.78 11.06
N THR A 160 2.85 -29.27 12.06
CA THR A 160 4.25 -29.65 12.32
C THR A 160 4.32 -31.10 12.76
N ALA A 161 5.36 -31.81 12.32
CA ALA A 161 5.61 -33.25 12.50
C ALA A 161 4.68 -34.20 11.73
N ASP A 162 3.68 -33.68 11.00
CA ASP A 162 2.87 -34.51 10.10
C ASP A 162 3.69 -34.92 8.87
N ILE A 163 3.40 -36.10 8.30
CA ILE A 163 3.97 -36.54 7.03
C ILE A 163 3.30 -35.75 5.90
N TYR A 164 4.10 -35.14 5.02
CA TYR A 164 3.59 -34.40 3.89
C TYR A 164 2.94 -35.34 2.86
N VAL A 165 1.68 -35.05 2.56
CA VAL A 165 0.92 -35.60 1.44
C VAL A 165 0.75 -34.50 0.41
N ALA A 166 0.86 -34.75 -0.89
CA ALA A 166 0.62 -33.72 -1.90
C ALA A 166 -0.85 -33.24 -1.92
N PRO A 167 -1.15 -32.05 -2.48
CA PRO A 167 -2.51 -31.66 -2.78
C PRO A 167 -3.25 -32.70 -3.65
N PRO A 168 -4.60 -32.76 -3.58
CA PRO A 168 -5.35 -33.61 -4.49
C PRO A 168 -5.08 -33.18 -5.95
N PRO A 169 -4.96 -34.16 -6.86
CA PRO A 169 -4.61 -33.87 -8.25
C PRO A 169 -5.66 -33.01 -8.92
N MET A 170 -5.23 -32.18 -9.87
CA MET A 170 -6.16 -31.39 -10.69
C MET A 170 -7.13 -32.27 -11.49
N GLN A 171 -8.34 -31.75 -11.69
CA GLN A 171 -9.33 -32.38 -12.58
C GLN A 171 -8.90 -32.23 -14.04
N GLY A 172 -9.33 -33.18 -14.88
CA GLY A 172 -9.03 -33.19 -16.31
C GLY A 172 -7.79 -34.01 -16.66
N LYS A 173 -7.57 -34.14 -17.97
CA LYS A 173 -6.47 -34.88 -18.58
C LYS A 173 -5.23 -34.00 -18.70
N GLU A 174 -4.05 -34.59 -18.58
CA GLU A 174 -2.80 -33.91 -18.91
C GLU A 174 -2.74 -33.62 -20.43
N PRO A 175 -2.50 -32.35 -20.83
CA PRO A 175 -2.25 -32.00 -22.22
C PRO A 175 -1.08 -32.77 -22.84
N SER A 176 -1.21 -33.21 -24.09
CA SER A 176 -0.14 -33.91 -24.82
C SER A 176 -0.02 -33.43 -26.26
N SER A 177 1.20 -33.20 -26.72
CA SER A 177 1.54 -32.86 -28.12
C SER A 177 1.19 -33.96 -29.13
N LYS A 178 0.99 -35.21 -28.67
CA LYS A 178 0.66 -36.37 -29.52
C LYS A 178 -0.83 -36.49 -29.84
N GLU A 179 -1.67 -35.67 -29.23
CA GLU A 179 -3.11 -35.69 -29.48
C GLU A 179 -3.42 -35.13 -30.88
N SER A 180 -4.48 -35.61 -31.54
CA SER A 180 -4.91 -35.06 -32.84
C SER A 180 -6.02 -34.02 -32.64
N LEU A 181 -6.15 -33.09 -33.58
CA LEU A 181 -7.20 -32.05 -33.55
C LEU A 181 -8.59 -32.65 -33.35
N LYS A 182 -8.90 -33.76 -34.05
CA LYS A 182 -10.20 -34.43 -33.94
C LYS A 182 -10.44 -34.95 -32.52
N ARG A 183 -9.49 -35.71 -31.96
CA ARG A 183 -9.61 -36.26 -30.62
C ARG A 183 -9.70 -35.17 -29.55
N TRP A 184 -8.89 -34.12 -29.70
CA TRP A 184 -8.89 -32.97 -28.81
C TRP A 184 -10.24 -32.22 -28.83
N LYS A 185 -10.79 -31.98 -30.03
CA LYS A 185 -12.14 -31.39 -30.22
C LYS A 185 -13.22 -32.29 -29.62
N ASP A 186 -13.17 -33.59 -29.87
CA ASP A 186 -14.15 -34.56 -29.36
C ASP A 186 -14.23 -34.52 -27.82
N ILE A 187 -13.07 -34.42 -27.13
CA ILE A 187 -13.01 -34.30 -25.66
C ILE A 187 -13.68 -33.02 -25.17
N LEU A 188 -13.43 -31.89 -25.83
CA LEU A 188 -14.02 -30.60 -25.43
C LEU A 188 -15.52 -30.54 -25.71
N CYS A 189 -15.99 -31.27 -26.73
CA CYS A 189 -17.40 -31.32 -27.10
C CYS A 189 -18.21 -32.40 -26.35
N LEU A 190 -17.61 -33.15 -25.42
CA LEU A 190 -18.30 -34.21 -24.65
C LEU A 190 -19.50 -33.67 -23.87
N VAL A 191 -19.40 -32.45 -23.36
CA VAL A 191 -20.46 -31.79 -22.59
C VAL A 191 -20.76 -30.43 -23.24
N PRO A 192 -22.03 -30.13 -23.57
CA PRO A 192 -22.41 -28.86 -24.20
C PRO A 192 -22.34 -27.73 -23.17
N THR A 193 -21.13 -27.24 -22.94
CA THR A 193 -20.83 -26.11 -22.05
C THR A 193 -20.14 -25.01 -22.85
N LYS A 194 -19.91 -23.87 -22.18
CA LYS A 194 -19.12 -22.79 -22.76
C LYS A 194 -17.68 -23.23 -22.98
N LEU A 195 -17.05 -22.74 -24.04
CA LEU A 195 -15.66 -23.05 -24.38
C LEU A 195 -14.70 -22.87 -23.20
N ARG A 196 -14.88 -21.79 -22.43
CA ARG A 196 -14.10 -21.51 -21.21
C ARG A 196 -14.13 -22.66 -20.22
N SER A 197 -15.32 -23.16 -19.90
CA SER A 197 -15.51 -24.23 -18.93
C SER A 197 -14.98 -25.55 -19.47
N ALA A 198 -15.21 -25.83 -20.75
CA ALA A 198 -14.71 -27.03 -21.41
C ALA A 198 -13.17 -27.10 -21.33
N LEU A 199 -12.46 -26.02 -21.68
CA LEU A 199 -11.00 -25.97 -21.62
C LEU A 199 -10.47 -26.18 -20.19
N GLN A 200 -11.11 -25.59 -19.19
CA GLN A 200 -10.65 -25.64 -17.79
C GLN A 200 -10.99 -26.95 -17.06
N GLN A 201 -12.06 -27.63 -17.46
CA GLN A 201 -12.50 -28.88 -16.83
C GLN A 201 -11.89 -30.12 -17.50
N CYS A 202 -11.73 -30.09 -18.83
CA CYS A 202 -11.21 -31.22 -19.58
C CYS A 202 -9.68 -31.36 -19.47
N TYR A 203 -8.96 -30.25 -19.32
CA TYR A 203 -7.49 -30.25 -19.31
C TYR A 203 -6.89 -29.57 -18.07
N GLN A 204 -5.80 -30.16 -17.58
CA GLN A 204 -5.05 -29.60 -16.46
C GLN A 204 -4.20 -28.40 -16.88
N GLY A 205 -3.89 -27.52 -15.93
CA GLY A 205 -2.98 -26.38 -16.14
C GLY A 205 -3.57 -25.18 -16.92
N ILE A 206 -4.83 -25.25 -17.35
CA ILE A 206 -5.46 -24.15 -18.09
C ILE A 206 -5.98 -23.06 -17.15
N SER A 207 -5.32 -21.91 -17.15
CA SER A 207 -5.73 -20.73 -16.40
C SER A 207 -6.74 -19.88 -17.20
N PRO A 208 -7.53 -19.01 -16.53
CA PRO A 208 -8.37 -18.04 -17.24
C PRO A 208 -7.58 -17.12 -18.18
N ALA A 209 -6.36 -16.75 -17.81
CA ALA A 209 -5.48 -15.93 -18.64
C ALA A 209 -4.98 -16.71 -19.86
N LEU A 210 -4.57 -17.97 -19.67
CA LEU A 210 -4.15 -18.83 -20.78
C LEU A 210 -5.29 -19.12 -21.75
N ALA A 211 -6.50 -19.37 -21.24
CA ALA A 211 -7.68 -19.57 -22.09
C ALA A 211 -7.94 -18.36 -23.00
N LEU A 212 -7.79 -17.13 -22.49
CA LEU A 212 -7.88 -15.92 -23.31
C LEU A 212 -6.78 -15.87 -24.39
N GLN A 213 -5.53 -16.17 -24.00
CA GLN A 213 -4.38 -16.15 -24.92
C GLN A 213 -4.48 -17.20 -26.03
N LEU A 214 -5.05 -18.38 -25.72
CA LEU A 214 -5.21 -19.48 -26.66
C LEU A 214 -6.25 -19.17 -27.74
N VAL A 215 -7.26 -18.37 -27.44
CA VAL A 215 -8.40 -18.13 -28.33
C VAL A 215 -8.12 -17.02 -29.34
N ASP A 216 -7.65 -15.86 -28.88
CA ASP A 216 -7.33 -14.72 -29.76
C ASP A 216 -6.30 -13.79 -29.11
N ASP A 217 -5.68 -12.90 -29.88
CA ASP A 217 -4.81 -11.85 -29.35
C ASP A 217 -5.59 -10.59 -28.94
N ASP A 218 -6.76 -10.36 -29.55
CA ASP A 218 -7.67 -9.28 -29.14
C ASP A 218 -8.51 -9.71 -27.94
N ALA A 219 -8.42 -8.94 -26.85
CA ALA A 219 -9.19 -9.16 -25.63
C ALA A 219 -10.70 -9.29 -25.90
N LYS A 220 -11.29 -8.44 -26.75
CA LYS A 220 -12.75 -8.44 -26.97
C LYS A 220 -13.21 -9.70 -27.70
N LYS A 221 -12.47 -10.10 -28.74
CA LYS A 221 -12.75 -11.32 -29.51
C LYS A 221 -12.54 -12.57 -28.66
N ALA A 222 -11.46 -12.62 -27.89
CA ALA A 222 -11.18 -13.74 -26.99
C ALA A 222 -12.30 -13.93 -25.96
N HIS A 223 -12.80 -12.84 -25.35
CA HIS A 223 -13.93 -12.92 -24.42
C HIS A 223 -15.21 -13.40 -25.10
N ALA A 224 -15.53 -12.88 -26.29
CA ALA A 224 -16.73 -13.30 -27.02
C ALA A 224 -16.70 -14.80 -27.36
N LEU A 225 -15.58 -15.29 -27.88
CA LEU A 225 -15.41 -16.70 -28.25
C LEU A 225 -15.42 -17.65 -27.05
N LEU A 226 -14.87 -17.24 -25.90
CA LEU A 226 -14.89 -18.05 -24.67
C LEU A 226 -16.29 -18.24 -24.08
N GLU A 227 -17.23 -17.33 -24.38
CA GLU A 227 -18.61 -17.40 -23.90
C GLU A 227 -19.54 -18.20 -24.82
N LEU A 228 -19.10 -18.52 -26.04
CA LEU A 228 -19.85 -19.38 -26.97
C LEU A 228 -19.92 -20.82 -26.46
N SER A 229 -21.00 -21.50 -26.85
CA SER A 229 -21.10 -22.95 -26.67
C SER A 229 -20.06 -23.66 -27.56
N VAL A 230 -19.49 -24.77 -27.09
CA VAL A 230 -18.55 -25.59 -27.88
C VAL A 230 -19.14 -26.05 -29.23
N LEU A 231 -20.46 -26.09 -29.35
CA LEU A 231 -21.17 -26.47 -30.58
C LEU A 231 -21.30 -25.33 -31.60
N GLU A 232 -21.12 -24.08 -31.18
CA GLU A 232 -21.29 -22.87 -32.02
C GLU A 232 -19.98 -22.39 -32.65
N ILE A 233 -18.86 -23.03 -32.30
CA ILE A 233 -17.52 -22.67 -32.77
C ILE A 233 -17.29 -23.21 -34.18
N THR A 234 -16.84 -22.34 -35.07
CA THR A 234 -16.57 -22.69 -36.48
C THR A 234 -15.33 -23.57 -36.60
N ASP A 235 -15.23 -24.36 -37.67
CA ASP A 235 -14.06 -25.22 -37.89
C ASP A 235 -12.75 -24.43 -38.07
N GLU A 236 -12.81 -23.21 -38.62
CA GLU A 236 -11.66 -22.30 -38.70
C GLU A 236 -11.19 -21.87 -37.30
N GLN A 237 -12.12 -21.51 -36.41
CA GLN A 237 -11.81 -21.14 -35.03
C GLN A 237 -11.20 -22.33 -34.27
N TRP A 238 -11.71 -23.54 -34.48
CA TRP A 238 -11.13 -24.76 -33.90
C TRP A 238 -9.70 -25.02 -34.40
N GLN A 239 -9.43 -24.82 -35.68
CA GLN A 239 -8.09 -24.97 -36.25
C GLN A 239 -7.09 -23.96 -35.67
N ASN A 240 -7.48 -22.68 -35.57
CA ASN A 240 -6.63 -21.64 -34.97
C ASN A 240 -6.36 -21.92 -33.48
N LEU A 241 -7.40 -22.25 -32.72
CA LEU A 241 -7.27 -22.60 -31.30
C LEU A 241 -6.35 -23.80 -31.10
N TYR A 242 -6.49 -24.84 -31.93
CA TYR A 242 -5.63 -26.03 -31.87
C TYR A 242 -4.17 -25.74 -32.28
N HIS A 243 -3.98 -24.85 -33.26
CA HIS A 243 -2.64 -24.41 -33.66
C HIS A 243 -1.92 -23.69 -32.50
N ARG A 244 -2.62 -22.76 -31.86
CA ARG A 244 -2.14 -22.04 -30.65
C ARG A 244 -1.89 -22.98 -29.48
N TRP A 245 -2.80 -23.92 -29.24
CA TRP A 245 -2.64 -24.99 -28.25
C TRP A 245 -1.36 -25.81 -28.49
N SER A 246 -1.12 -26.21 -29.74
CA SER A 246 0.07 -26.99 -30.11
C SER A 246 1.36 -26.19 -29.92
N ARG A 247 1.36 -24.89 -30.28
CA ARG A 247 2.49 -23.98 -30.03
C ARG A 247 2.77 -23.79 -28.54
N TRP A 248 1.73 -23.64 -27.72
CA TRP A 248 1.85 -23.57 -26.26
C TRP A 248 2.48 -24.84 -25.68
N LEU A 249 2.04 -26.02 -26.11
CA LEU A 249 2.62 -27.29 -25.66
C LEU A 249 4.07 -27.46 -26.10
N ASP A 250 4.40 -27.11 -27.35
CA ASP A 250 5.78 -27.15 -27.84
C ASP A 250 6.70 -26.24 -27.00
N CYS A 251 6.22 -25.07 -26.63
CA CYS A 251 6.91 -24.14 -25.73
C CYS A 251 7.17 -24.75 -24.34
N LEU A 252 6.16 -25.42 -23.76
CA LEU A 252 6.29 -26.11 -22.46
C LEU A 252 7.28 -27.28 -22.51
N GLU A 253 7.20 -28.11 -23.55
CA GLU A 253 8.04 -29.30 -23.71
C GLU A 253 9.51 -28.94 -23.97
N LYS A 254 9.76 -27.91 -24.80
CA LYS A 254 11.13 -27.44 -25.11
C LYS A 254 11.68 -26.44 -24.10
N GLU A 255 10.87 -26.02 -23.13
CA GLU A 255 11.17 -24.97 -22.14
C GLU A 255 11.69 -23.65 -22.77
N ARG A 256 11.11 -23.24 -23.91
CA ARG A 256 11.48 -22.03 -24.68
C ARG A 256 10.50 -20.89 -24.45
N PHE A 257 10.65 -20.22 -23.31
CA PHE A 257 9.74 -19.14 -22.90
C PHE A 257 10.24 -17.75 -23.29
N THR A 258 9.29 -16.89 -23.62
CA THR A 258 9.50 -15.49 -24.01
C THR A 258 8.36 -14.66 -23.42
N MET A 259 8.64 -13.46 -22.93
CA MET A 259 7.63 -12.63 -22.27
C MET A 259 7.12 -11.52 -23.16
N ARG A 260 5.83 -11.19 -23.07
CA ARG A 260 5.24 -10.03 -23.73
C ARG A 260 4.10 -9.46 -22.88
N PHE A 261 3.94 -8.13 -22.88
CA PHE A 261 2.90 -7.42 -22.10
C PHE A 261 1.70 -6.99 -22.95
N ASP A 262 1.68 -7.41 -24.22
CA ASP A 262 0.62 -7.17 -25.19
C ASP A 262 -0.22 -8.44 -25.41
N GLY A 263 -1.49 -8.21 -25.73
CA GLY A 263 -2.48 -9.27 -25.94
C GLY A 263 -3.68 -9.15 -25.00
N PRO A 264 -4.45 -10.25 -24.82
CA PRO A 264 -5.75 -10.21 -24.15
C PRO A 264 -5.65 -10.28 -22.62
N SER A 265 -4.47 -10.59 -22.10
CA SER A 265 -4.15 -10.69 -20.68
C SER A 265 -3.03 -9.71 -20.32
N SER A 266 -2.74 -9.54 -19.02
CA SER A 266 -1.71 -8.59 -18.58
C SER A 266 -0.31 -8.92 -19.10
N TYR A 267 0.01 -10.21 -19.21
CA TYR A 267 1.23 -10.67 -19.86
C TYR A 267 1.05 -12.10 -20.45
N ARG A 268 1.89 -12.48 -21.41
CA ARG A 268 2.00 -13.82 -22.00
C ARG A 268 3.46 -14.28 -21.96
N VAL A 269 3.67 -15.59 -21.77
CA VAL A 269 5.02 -16.20 -21.61
C VAL A 269 5.38 -17.22 -22.71
N TRP A 270 4.53 -17.38 -23.72
CA TRP A 270 4.66 -18.37 -24.79
C TRP A 270 4.32 -17.73 -26.15
N ASP A 271 4.72 -18.38 -27.24
CA ASP A 271 4.43 -17.98 -28.63
C ASP A 271 4.97 -16.59 -29.02
N CYS A 272 6.28 -16.51 -29.25
CA CYS A 272 6.91 -15.32 -29.84
C CYS A 272 7.91 -15.75 -30.93
N ASP A 273 7.55 -15.48 -32.18
CA ASP A 273 8.41 -15.70 -33.36
C ASP A 273 9.57 -14.68 -33.44
N ASN A 274 9.48 -13.55 -32.70
CA ASN A 274 10.56 -12.57 -32.54
C ASN A 274 11.07 -12.56 -31.10
N SER A 275 12.35 -12.86 -30.93
CA SER A 275 13.06 -12.85 -29.65
C SER A 275 13.23 -11.43 -29.10
N THR A 276 12.24 -10.92 -28.38
CA THR A 276 12.49 -9.83 -27.43
C THR A 276 13.28 -10.39 -26.26
N SER A 277 14.61 -10.35 -26.39
CA SER A 277 15.52 -10.62 -25.28
C SER A 277 15.38 -9.49 -24.26
N PHE A 278 14.68 -9.74 -23.15
CA PHE A 278 14.74 -8.83 -22.01
C PHE A 278 16.14 -8.89 -21.42
N THR A 279 16.75 -7.73 -21.19
CA THR A 279 18.10 -7.61 -20.62
C THR A 279 18.19 -8.19 -19.21
N ASP A 280 17.10 -8.13 -18.45
CA ASP A 280 17.06 -8.38 -17.01
C ASP A 280 16.55 -9.79 -16.64
N GLY A 281 16.16 -10.60 -17.63
CA GLY A 281 15.58 -11.93 -17.43
C GLY A 281 14.06 -11.91 -17.17
N LEU A 282 13.37 -13.00 -17.49
CA LEU A 282 11.90 -13.12 -17.42
C LEU A 282 11.43 -13.13 -15.95
N SER A 283 12.15 -13.84 -15.08
CA SER A 283 11.81 -13.97 -13.66
C SER A 283 11.89 -12.63 -12.92
N LEU A 284 12.92 -11.82 -13.20
CA LEU A 284 13.08 -10.50 -12.58
C LEU A 284 12.03 -9.52 -13.11
N THR A 285 11.72 -9.58 -14.41
CA THR A 285 10.66 -8.77 -15.04
C THR A 285 9.30 -9.06 -14.42
N LEU A 286 8.94 -10.34 -14.23
CA LEU A 286 7.72 -10.73 -13.50
C LEU A 286 7.75 -10.29 -12.04
N GLY A 287 8.90 -10.39 -11.36
CA GLY A 287 9.08 -9.89 -10.00
C GLY A 287 8.77 -8.39 -9.88
N SER A 288 9.29 -7.58 -10.80
CA SER A 288 9.03 -6.15 -10.88
C SER A 288 7.57 -5.83 -11.24
N TYR A 289 6.96 -6.59 -12.15
CA TYR A 289 5.54 -6.49 -12.50
C TYR A 289 4.65 -6.69 -11.27
N TYR A 290 4.82 -7.82 -10.56
CA TYR A 290 4.03 -8.10 -9.36
C TYR A 290 4.26 -7.06 -8.28
N ARG A 291 5.52 -6.73 -7.97
CA ARG A 291 5.85 -5.71 -6.97
C ARG A 291 5.11 -4.39 -7.25
N ARG A 292 5.20 -3.88 -8.47
CA ARG A 292 4.55 -2.62 -8.88
C ARG A 292 3.03 -2.66 -8.67
N HIS A 293 2.39 -3.75 -9.08
CA HIS A 293 0.94 -3.89 -8.92
C HIS A 293 0.53 -3.98 -7.44
N LEU A 294 1.27 -4.73 -6.64
CA LEU A 294 0.96 -4.92 -5.22
C LEU A 294 1.20 -3.66 -4.40
N GLU A 295 2.28 -2.93 -4.68
CA GLU A 295 2.53 -1.62 -4.09
C GLU A 295 1.42 -0.63 -4.45
N THR A 296 0.98 -0.59 -5.71
CA THR A 296 -0.12 0.29 -6.15
C THR A 296 -1.44 -0.07 -5.46
N GLN A 297 -1.77 -1.36 -5.37
CA GLN A 297 -2.98 -1.81 -4.68
C GLN A 297 -2.95 -1.45 -3.19
N SER A 298 -1.82 -1.71 -2.52
CA SER A 298 -1.65 -1.37 -1.10
C SER A 298 -1.73 0.13 -0.85
N LEU A 299 -1.11 0.94 -1.71
CA LEU A 299 -1.20 2.40 -1.66
C LEU A 299 -2.63 2.89 -1.78
N ASN A 300 -3.35 2.43 -2.81
CA ASN A 300 -4.73 2.86 -3.05
C ASN A 300 -5.64 2.45 -1.87
N GLN A 301 -5.49 1.23 -1.36
CA GLN A 301 -6.27 0.77 -0.21
C GLN A 301 -5.99 1.62 1.04
N LEU A 302 -4.71 1.88 1.34
CA LEU A 302 -4.34 2.73 2.48
C LEU A 302 -4.88 4.15 2.34
N ALA A 303 -4.80 4.72 1.13
CA ALA A 303 -5.30 6.05 0.86
C ALA A 303 -6.84 6.14 0.97
N GLU A 304 -7.57 5.19 0.39
CA GLU A 304 -9.03 5.13 0.50
C GLU A 304 -9.47 4.96 1.96
N ASP A 305 -8.79 4.11 2.73
CA ASP A 305 -9.07 3.91 4.15
C ASP A 305 -8.85 5.21 4.94
N LEU A 306 -7.77 5.94 4.66
CA LEU A 306 -7.48 7.23 5.29
C LEU A 306 -8.50 8.31 4.89
N GLN A 307 -8.84 8.39 3.61
CA GLN A 307 -9.83 9.36 3.11
C GLN A 307 -11.21 9.13 3.74
N LYS A 308 -11.64 7.86 3.84
CA LYS A 308 -12.90 7.49 4.52
C LYS A 308 -12.87 7.84 6.01
N ARG A 309 -11.74 7.65 6.68
CA ARG A 309 -11.59 8.00 8.11
C ARG A 309 -11.64 9.51 8.31
N LEU A 310 -10.88 10.27 7.54
CA LEU A 310 -10.83 11.73 7.61
C LEU A 310 -12.21 12.34 7.33
N SER A 311 -12.92 11.88 6.30
CA SER A 311 -14.26 12.38 5.97
C SER A 311 -15.28 12.11 7.08
N GLN A 312 -15.26 10.90 7.67
CA GLN A 312 -16.11 10.57 8.82
C GLN A 312 -15.81 11.45 10.02
N TRP A 313 -14.55 11.80 10.26
CA TRP A 313 -14.19 12.67 11.39
C TRP A 313 -14.54 14.11 11.13
N ARG A 314 -14.29 14.61 9.93
CA ARG A 314 -14.68 15.95 9.52
C ARG A 314 -16.17 16.15 9.74
N GLN A 315 -17.00 15.21 9.26
CA GLN A 315 -18.45 15.27 9.44
C GLN A 315 -18.87 15.28 10.92
N ARG A 316 -18.24 14.44 11.76
CA ARG A 316 -18.51 14.40 13.21
C ARG A 316 -18.13 15.71 13.91
N GLU A 317 -16.97 16.28 13.56
CA GLU A 317 -16.51 17.54 14.14
C GLU A 317 -17.33 18.74 13.65
N GLU A 318 -17.72 18.77 12.37
CA GLU A 318 -18.62 19.77 11.80
C GLU A 318 -20.00 19.74 12.49
N GLN A 319 -20.57 18.54 12.70
CA GLN A 319 -21.82 18.39 13.43
C GLN A 319 -21.69 18.88 14.88
N ALA A 320 -20.62 18.49 15.59
CA ALA A 320 -20.39 18.91 16.97
C ALA A 320 -20.19 20.44 17.08
N LEU A 321 -19.49 21.05 16.12
CA LEU A 321 -19.32 22.49 16.01
C LEU A 321 -20.67 23.19 15.78
N GLY A 322 -21.47 22.69 14.83
CA GLY A 322 -22.83 23.20 14.56
C GLY A 322 -23.71 23.18 15.80
N GLU A 323 -23.73 22.06 16.54
CA GLU A 323 -24.46 21.96 17.79
C GLU A 323 -24.00 22.98 18.86
N GLN A 324 -22.69 23.29 18.95
CA GLN A 324 -22.22 24.33 19.86
C GLN A 324 -22.61 25.74 19.38
N GLN A 325 -22.60 25.99 18.07
CA GLN A 325 -23.00 27.26 17.48
C GLN A 325 -24.51 27.51 17.66
N ASP A 326 -25.34 26.50 17.44
CA ASP A 326 -26.78 26.58 17.69
C ASP A 326 -27.09 26.91 19.16
N ARG A 327 -26.41 26.22 20.09
CA ARG A 327 -26.50 26.52 21.52
C ARG A 327 -26.03 27.94 21.86
N LEU A 328 -25.03 28.46 21.16
CA LEU A 328 -24.58 29.84 21.33
C LEU A 328 -25.62 30.82 20.79
N ASN A 329 -26.24 30.53 19.64
CA ASN A 329 -27.29 31.35 19.05
C ASN A 329 -28.53 31.41 19.96
N GLU A 330 -28.91 30.31 20.61
CA GLU A 330 -29.99 30.29 21.62
C GLU A 330 -29.74 31.25 22.79
N THR A 331 -28.47 31.50 23.15
CA THR A 331 -28.15 32.43 24.25
C THR A 331 -28.45 33.90 23.93
N SER A 332 -28.63 34.27 22.64
CA SER A 332 -29.00 35.64 22.23
C SER A 332 -30.31 36.10 22.85
N GLN A 333 -31.24 35.17 23.15
CA GLN A 333 -32.51 35.44 23.82
C GLN A 333 -32.36 35.80 25.31
N SER A 334 -31.15 35.71 25.89
CA SER A 334 -30.92 35.98 27.31
C SER A 334 -31.38 37.38 27.73
N ASN A 335 -31.16 38.40 26.90
CA ASN A 335 -31.56 39.78 27.21
C ASN A 335 -33.09 39.92 27.16
N SER A 336 -33.75 39.28 26.19
CA SER A 336 -35.21 39.28 26.10
C SER A 336 -35.86 38.56 27.28
N LEU A 337 -35.32 37.40 27.70
CA LEU A 337 -35.80 36.68 28.89
C LEU A 337 -35.64 37.49 30.17
N GLN A 338 -34.57 38.28 30.26
CA GLN A 338 -34.38 39.20 31.39
C GLN A 338 -35.40 40.34 31.33
N GLN A 339 -35.58 40.99 30.17
CA GLN A 339 -36.58 42.06 30.01
C GLN A 339 -38.01 41.58 30.30
N GLN A 340 -38.36 40.35 29.91
CA GLN A 340 -39.65 39.73 30.24
C GLN A 340 -39.80 39.52 31.76
N ALA A 341 -38.74 39.06 32.43
CA ALA A 341 -38.75 38.90 33.87
C ALA A 341 -38.86 40.26 34.60
N ASP A 342 -38.12 41.27 34.14
CA ASP A 342 -38.17 42.64 34.66
C ASP A 342 -39.60 43.21 34.51
N ALA A 343 -40.22 43.05 33.34
CA ALA A 343 -41.59 43.49 33.08
C ALA A 343 -42.64 42.79 33.98
N MET A 344 -42.47 41.49 34.25
CA MET A 344 -43.36 40.73 35.14
C MET A 344 -43.27 41.17 36.61
N LEU A 345 -42.11 41.67 37.06
CA LEU A 345 -41.94 42.20 38.42
C LEU A 345 -42.53 43.60 38.62
N CYS A 346 -42.62 44.38 37.55
CA CYS A 346 -43.18 45.74 37.60
C CYS A 346 -44.72 45.78 37.64
N LEU A 347 -45.40 44.64 37.59
CA LEU A 347 -46.86 44.56 37.68
C LEU A 347 -47.36 44.86 39.10
N PRO A 348 -48.48 45.59 39.28
CA PRO A 348 -49.04 45.86 40.60
C PRO A 348 -49.58 44.57 41.23
N SER A 349 -49.12 44.24 42.45
CA SER A 349 -49.52 43.06 43.24
C SER A 349 -49.36 41.70 42.53
N PRO A 350 -48.12 41.25 42.24
CA PRO A 350 -47.86 39.99 41.54
C PRO A 350 -48.22 38.76 42.39
N SER A 351 -48.84 37.75 41.78
CA SER A 351 -49.16 36.48 42.45
C SER A 351 -47.90 35.64 42.72
N LYS A 352 -47.97 34.71 43.69
CA LYS A 352 -46.86 33.79 44.02
C LYS A 352 -46.40 32.96 42.82
N ASP A 353 -47.33 32.57 41.95
CA ASP A 353 -47.03 31.81 40.74
C ASP A 353 -46.28 32.65 39.70
N LEU A 354 -46.65 33.92 39.55
CA LEU A 354 -45.95 34.86 38.68
C LEU A 354 -44.51 35.09 39.17
N ILE A 355 -44.31 35.27 40.49
CA ILE A 355 -42.97 35.39 41.09
C ILE A 355 -42.11 34.15 40.80
N ASN A 356 -42.68 32.95 40.91
CA ASN A 356 -41.99 31.70 40.58
C ASN A 356 -41.61 31.61 39.09
N GLN A 357 -42.49 32.04 38.19
CA GLN A 357 -42.20 32.11 36.75
C GLN A 357 -41.07 33.11 36.45
N THR A 358 -41.12 34.31 37.03
CA THR A 358 -40.06 35.32 36.93
C THR A 358 -38.71 34.77 37.40
N GLN A 359 -38.66 34.11 38.57
CA GLN A 359 -37.42 33.51 39.07
C GLN A 359 -36.85 32.44 38.12
N LYS A 360 -37.72 31.63 37.48
CA LYS A 360 -37.30 30.66 36.46
C LYS A 360 -36.68 31.36 35.24
N LEU A 361 -37.27 32.47 34.78
CA LEU A 361 -36.73 33.27 33.66
C LEU A 361 -35.36 33.87 33.99
N TYR A 362 -35.18 34.47 35.18
CA TYR A 362 -33.87 34.98 35.61
C TYR A 362 -32.81 33.88 35.70
N ARG A 363 -33.14 32.73 36.28
CA ARG A 363 -32.22 31.58 36.35
C ARG A 363 -31.82 31.11 34.97
N LYS A 364 -32.75 31.08 34.01
CA LYS A 364 -32.49 30.73 32.60
C LYS A 364 -31.57 31.75 31.93
N ALA A 365 -31.86 33.05 32.04
CA ALA A 365 -31.02 34.12 31.49
C ALA A 365 -29.60 34.14 32.11
N GLN A 366 -29.49 33.94 33.43
CA GLN A 366 -28.19 33.84 34.10
C GLN A 366 -27.39 32.61 33.64
N LYS A 367 -28.05 31.46 33.46
CA LYS A 367 -27.44 30.24 32.91
C LYS A 367 -26.88 30.49 31.51
N PHE A 368 -27.66 31.14 30.64
CA PHE A 368 -27.23 31.48 29.28
C PHE A 368 -25.99 32.39 29.27
N ARG A 369 -25.97 33.46 30.08
CA ARG A 369 -24.78 34.32 30.20
C ARG A 369 -23.54 33.56 30.67
N ARG A 370 -23.70 32.70 31.67
CA ARG A 370 -22.59 31.88 32.19
C ARG A 370 -22.09 30.84 31.18
N SER A 371 -22.94 30.35 30.29
CA SER A 371 -22.54 29.36 29.28
C SER A 371 -21.77 29.95 28.09
N VAL A 372 -21.95 31.24 27.76
CA VAL A 372 -21.27 31.89 26.61
C VAL A 372 -19.75 31.66 26.59
N PRO A 373 -18.96 31.94 27.65
CA PRO A 373 -17.51 31.75 27.60
C PRO A 373 -17.13 30.28 27.39
N VAL A 374 -17.86 29.35 28.01
CA VAL A 374 -17.61 27.91 27.86
C VAL A 374 -17.91 27.46 26.42
N LEU A 375 -19.02 27.93 25.83
CA LEU A 375 -19.37 27.61 24.45
C LEU A 375 -18.34 28.15 23.46
N LYS A 376 -17.86 29.39 23.65
CA LYS A 376 -16.79 29.98 22.82
C LYS A 376 -15.52 29.14 22.85
N THR A 377 -15.04 28.74 24.03
CA THR A 377 -13.84 27.88 24.14
C THR A 377 -14.01 26.52 23.46
N ARG A 378 -15.22 25.92 23.51
CA ARG A 378 -15.52 24.66 22.81
C ARG A 378 -15.57 24.84 21.30
N ILE A 379 -16.17 25.93 20.82
CA ILE A 379 -16.21 26.29 19.40
C ILE A 379 -14.78 26.43 18.87
N GLU A 380 -13.93 27.19 19.55
CA GLU A 380 -12.51 27.35 19.20
C GLU A 380 -11.77 26.00 19.16
N HIS A 381 -12.02 25.13 20.13
CA HIS A 381 -11.44 23.78 20.15
C HIS A 381 -11.88 22.92 18.95
N HIS A 382 -13.17 22.93 18.57
CA HIS A 382 -13.65 22.22 17.39
C HIS A 382 -13.11 22.83 16.09
N GLN A 383 -13.01 24.16 16.01
CA GLN A 383 -12.39 24.85 14.87
C GLN A 383 -10.92 24.45 14.70
N GLN A 384 -10.13 24.41 15.78
CA GLN A 384 -8.73 23.95 15.74
C GLN A 384 -8.62 22.49 15.30
N ARG A 385 -9.53 21.61 15.74
CA ARG A 385 -9.57 20.21 15.30
C ARG A 385 -9.88 20.09 13.81
N LEU A 386 -10.84 20.87 13.31
CA LEU A 386 -11.17 20.91 11.89
C LEU A 386 -9.98 21.40 11.06
N GLN A 387 -9.22 22.40 11.53
CA GLN A 387 -7.98 22.83 10.86
C GLN A 387 -6.94 21.70 10.77
N LEU A 388 -6.75 20.90 11.83
CA LEU A 388 -5.84 19.74 11.80
C LEU A 388 -6.32 18.65 10.82
N ILE A 389 -7.63 18.39 10.79
CA ILE A 389 -8.23 17.44 9.84
C ILE A 389 -8.01 17.92 8.41
N GLN A 390 -8.29 19.20 8.13
CA GLN A 390 -8.07 19.81 6.81
C GLN A 390 -6.58 19.78 6.40
N GLY A 391 -5.66 20.02 7.33
CA GLY A 391 -4.23 19.86 7.06
C GLY A 391 -3.86 18.42 6.73
N SER A 392 -4.47 17.44 7.41
CA SER A 392 -4.27 16.01 7.13
C SER A 392 -4.84 15.58 5.78
N GLU A 393 -5.99 16.12 5.40
CA GLU A 393 -6.58 15.93 4.06
C GLU A 393 -5.64 16.47 2.98
N MET A 394 -5.05 17.66 3.20
CA MET A 394 -4.06 18.25 2.28
C MET A 394 -2.81 17.37 2.15
N PHE A 395 -2.24 16.87 3.26
CA PHE A 395 -1.10 15.95 3.19
C PHE A 395 -1.43 14.67 2.41
N LEU A 396 -2.63 14.13 2.58
CA LEU A 396 -3.09 12.96 1.83
C LEU A 396 -3.23 13.26 0.34
N GLU A 397 -3.87 14.37 -0.03
CA GLU A 397 -4.01 14.82 -1.43
C GLU A 397 -2.67 15.08 -2.10
N ASP A 398 -1.69 15.57 -1.34
CA ASP A 398 -0.35 15.78 -1.83
C ASP A 398 0.40 14.46 -2.07
N LEU A 399 0.36 13.52 -1.12
CA LEU A 399 0.95 12.19 -1.28
C LEU A 399 0.36 11.41 -2.47
N LEU A 400 -0.93 11.62 -2.76
CA LEU A 400 -1.61 11.01 -3.91
C LEU A 400 -1.28 11.69 -5.25
N GLY A 401 -1.15 13.02 -5.25
CA GLY A 401 -0.82 13.80 -6.45
C GLY A 401 0.66 13.74 -6.85
N THR A 402 1.54 13.34 -5.92
CA THR A 402 2.98 13.31 -6.14
C THR A 402 3.39 12.22 -7.13
N SER A 403 4.07 12.64 -8.22
CA SER A 403 4.60 11.77 -9.27
C SER A 403 6.10 11.49 -9.15
N TRP A 404 6.85 12.36 -8.46
CA TRP A 404 8.30 12.25 -8.29
C TRP A 404 8.66 11.13 -7.30
N GLU A 405 7.95 11.03 -6.17
CA GLU A 405 8.22 9.96 -5.20
C GLU A 405 7.88 8.53 -5.68
N GLY A 406 8.78 7.61 -5.36
CA GLY A 406 8.56 6.18 -5.49
C GLY A 406 7.33 5.69 -4.71
N ARG A 407 6.73 4.58 -5.17
CA ARG A 407 5.51 4.01 -4.57
C ARG A 407 5.73 3.56 -3.14
N ARG A 408 6.92 3.02 -2.85
CA ARG A 408 7.26 2.47 -1.55
C ARG A 408 7.40 3.57 -0.51
N GLU A 409 8.04 4.67 -0.87
CA GLU A 409 8.25 5.86 -0.05
C GLU A 409 6.90 6.48 0.31
N ARG A 410 6.01 6.62 -0.68
CA ARG A 410 4.62 7.07 -0.44
C ARG A 410 3.87 6.15 0.51
N SER A 411 4.05 4.84 0.41
CA SER A 411 3.38 3.87 1.29
C SER A 411 3.83 4.03 2.74
N ILE A 412 5.14 4.22 2.96
CA ILE A 412 5.69 4.51 4.29
C ILE A 412 5.08 5.81 4.85
N ARG A 413 5.01 6.87 4.05
CA ARG A 413 4.45 8.17 4.48
C ARG A 413 2.95 8.11 4.79
N LEU A 414 2.17 7.37 4.01
CA LEU A 414 0.75 7.12 4.33
C LEU A 414 0.61 6.35 5.65
N GLN A 415 1.52 5.41 5.95
CA GLN A 415 1.53 4.73 7.24
C GLN A 415 1.90 5.66 8.39
N GLU A 416 2.85 6.58 8.20
CA GLU A 416 3.19 7.63 9.17
C GLU A 416 1.99 8.55 9.44
N LEU A 417 1.33 9.03 8.39
CA LEU A 417 0.12 9.86 8.49
C LEU A 417 -0.99 9.09 9.24
N ARG A 418 -1.16 7.80 8.95
CA ARG A 418 -2.11 6.95 9.70
C ARG A 418 -1.78 6.88 11.18
N GLN A 419 -0.52 6.67 11.54
CA GLN A 419 -0.09 6.62 12.94
C GLN A 419 -0.30 7.95 13.65
N GLU A 420 -0.01 9.06 12.97
CA GLU A 420 -0.29 10.41 13.46
C GLU A 420 -1.77 10.61 13.76
N LEU A 421 -2.63 10.27 12.80
CA LEU A 421 -4.08 10.36 12.94
C LEU A 421 -4.60 9.49 14.09
N ASP A 422 -4.11 8.25 14.22
CA ASP A 422 -4.47 7.35 15.32
C ASP A 422 -4.07 7.95 16.69
N GLU A 423 -2.95 8.67 16.79
CA GLU A 423 -2.55 9.36 18.03
C GLU A 423 -3.38 10.62 18.33
N LEU A 424 -3.70 11.42 17.31
CA LEU A 424 -4.58 12.58 17.46
C LEU A 424 -5.95 12.16 18.00
N LEU A 425 -6.45 11.00 17.56
CA LEU A 425 -7.70 10.41 18.06
C LEU A 425 -7.64 9.87 19.48
N ILE A 426 -6.59 9.10 19.81
CA ILE A 426 -6.52 8.36 21.09
C ILE A 426 -6.28 9.31 22.28
N SER A 427 -6.04 10.59 22.03
CA SER A 427 -5.97 11.66 23.05
C SER A 427 -7.23 11.79 23.93
N GLN A 428 -8.33 11.07 23.64
CA GLN A 428 -9.49 10.91 24.52
C GLN A 428 -9.35 9.83 25.63
N SER A 429 -8.30 9.00 25.61
CA SER A 429 -8.07 7.92 26.58
C SER A 429 -7.08 8.35 27.68
N ARG A 430 -7.53 8.27 28.94
CA ARG A 430 -6.76 8.60 30.17
C ARG A 430 -5.45 7.80 30.37
N ASN A 431 -5.07 6.90 29.47
CA ASN A 431 -3.85 6.07 29.58
C ASN A 431 -2.67 6.63 28.76
N ARG A 432 -2.23 7.85 29.07
CA ARG A 432 -0.97 8.43 28.53
C ARG A 432 0.29 7.68 29.02
N GLN A 433 0.24 7.05 30.19
CA GLN A 433 1.45 6.55 30.87
C GLN A 433 2.04 5.23 30.34
N LYS A 434 1.33 4.44 29.50
CA LYS A 434 1.84 3.12 29.04
C LYS A 434 2.37 3.07 27.60
N ARG A 435 2.26 4.13 26.80
CA ARG A 435 2.67 4.10 25.37
C ARG A 435 3.92 4.90 25.00
N GLY A 436 4.48 5.70 25.90
CA GLY A 436 5.65 6.56 25.63
C GLY A 436 7.00 5.84 25.38
N ARG A 437 7.01 4.54 25.09
CA ARG A 437 8.25 3.74 24.94
C ARG A 437 8.33 2.90 23.67
N ARG A 438 7.44 3.09 22.68
CA ARG A 438 7.56 2.41 21.39
C ARG A 438 8.25 3.33 20.37
N ASN A 439 9.52 3.02 20.09
CA ASN A 439 10.37 3.50 18.99
C ASN A 439 10.00 4.86 18.39
N GLN A 440 10.46 5.95 19.01
CA GLN A 440 10.51 7.23 18.32
C GLN A 440 11.89 7.38 17.70
N GLN A 441 12.07 6.80 16.50
CA GLN A 441 13.09 7.37 15.61
C GLN A 441 12.71 8.84 15.37
N PRO A 442 13.69 9.77 15.32
CA PRO A 442 13.39 11.15 15.00
C PRO A 442 12.65 11.21 13.66
N PRO A 443 11.63 12.07 13.52
CA PRO A 443 10.93 12.20 12.25
C PRO A 443 11.91 12.67 11.17
N SER A 444 11.79 12.10 9.97
CA SER A 444 12.61 12.46 8.80
C SER A 444 11.80 13.38 7.88
N PRO A 445 11.96 14.71 7.96
CA PRO A 445 11.33 15.63 7.00
C PRO A 445 11.97 15.48 5.62
N LEU A 446 11.35 16.10 4.62
CA LEU A 446 11.97 16.26 3.31
C LEU A 446 13.07 17.32 3.42
N GLU A 447 14.30 16.95 3.07
CA GLU A 447 15.46 17.84 3.06
C GLU A 447 15.90 18.08 1.61
N LEU A 448 16.07 19.34 1.23
CA LEU A 448 16.56 19.76 -0.08
C LEU A 448 17.71 20.74 0.12
N THR A 449 18.56 20.86 -0.91
CA THR A 449 19.61 21.87 -0.95
C THR A 449 19.17 23.01 -1.87
N THR A 450 19.26 24.24 -1.40
CA THR A 450 18.95 25.43 -2.18
C THR A 450 20.09 25.74 -3.17
N PRO A 451 19.87 26.61 -4.18
CA PRO A 451 20.93 27.03 -5.10
C PRO A 451 22.16 27.62 -4.39
N GLY A 452 21.97 28.34 -3.28
CA GLY A 452 23.04 28.87 -2.44
C GLY A 452 23.71 27.84 -1.51
N GLY A 453 23.34 26.57 -1.60
CA GLY A 453 23.92 25.48 -0.80
C GLY A 453 23.35 25.35 0.62
N LEU A 454 22.29 26.09 0.95
CA LEU A 454 21.59 25.99 2.24
C LEU A 454 20.66 24.78 2.27
N VAL A 455 20.41 24.25 3.47
CA VAL A 455 19.43 23.17 3.67
C VAL A 455 18.06 23.79 3.89
N VAL A 456 17.05 23.29 3.17
CA VAL A 456 15.63 23.59 3.41
C VAL A 456 14.89 22.31 3.81
N GLN A 457 14.10 22.42 4.88
CA GLN A 457 13.34 21.33 5.47
C GLN A 457 11.84 21.55 5.27
N VAL A 458 11.13 20.55 4.75
CA VAL A 458 9.68 20.59 4.56
C VAL A 458 9.02 19.49 5.40
N GLY A 459 8.05 19.88 6.23
CA GLY A 459 7.26 18.93 7.02
C GLY A 459 6.08 18.39 6.23
N ARG A 460 5.98 17.08 6.07
CA ARG A 460 4.97 16.37 5.28
C ARG A 460 3.79 15.86 6.11
N ASN A 461 3.81 16.12 7.42
CA ASN A 461 2.74 15.80 8.38
C ASN A 461 2.84 16.72 9.62
N HIS A 462 1.85 16.71 10.52
CA HIS A 462 1.83 17.63 11.66
C HIS A 462 2.96 17.38 12.66
N ARG A 463 3.43 16.13 12.78
CA ARG A 463 4.59 15.79 13.64
C ARG A 463 5.89 16.36 13.11
N GLN A 464 6.12 16.22 11.81
CA GLN A 464 7.29 16.77 11.14
C GLN A 464 7.26 18.29 11.22
N ASN A 465 6.10 18.92 11.00
CA ASN A 465 5.91 20.37 11.18
C ASN A 465 6.32 20.83 12.59
N ASP A 466 5.81 20.20 13.65
CA ASP A 466 6.19 20.50 15.04
C ASP A 466 7.70 20.34 15.27
N TRP A 467 8.28 19.28 14.71
CA TRP A 467 9.69 18.95 14.91
C TRP A 467 10.62 19.96 14.22
N ILE A 468 10.41 20.24 12.93
CA ILE A 468 11.28 21.16 12.19
C ILE A 468 11.13 22.59 12.69
N SER A 469 9.92 23.05 13.00
CA SER A 469 9.69 24.47 13.32
C SER A 469 9.94 24.82 14.78
N LEU A 470 9.77 23.88 15.72
CA LEU A 470 9.89 24.17 17.15
C LEU A 470 11.02 23.43 17.88
N ARG A 471 11.49 22.27 17.37
CA ARG A 471 12.50 21.45 18.08
C ARG A 471 13.87 21.46 17.43
N GLN A 472 13.92 21.37 16.10
CA GLN A 472 15.17 21.31 15.33
C GLN A 472 15.63 22.69 14.85
N ALA A 473 14.72 23.66 14.73
CA ALA A 473 15.03 25.03 14.37
C ALA A 473 16.02 25.66 15.36
N ARG A 474 16.96 26.46 14.83
CA ARG A 474 17.92 27.26 15.59
C ARG A 474 17.57 28.75 15.47
N PRO A 475 17.93 29.58 16.46
CA PRO A 475 17.87 31.03 16.30
C PRO A 475 18.62 31.47 15.04
N GLY A 476 17.96 32.23 14.16
CA GLY A 476 18.47 32.61 12.84
C GLY A 476 17.88 31.83 11.66
N ASP A 477 17.25 30.67 11.90
CA ASP A 477 16.50 29.97 10.86
C ASP A 477 15.19 30.69 10.53
N LEU A 478 14.76 30.61 9.27
CA LEU A 478 13.55 31.24 8.75
C LEU A 478 12.47 30.20 8.50
N TRP A 479 11.26 30.49 8.96
CA TRP A 479 10.07 29.65 8.78
C TRP A 479 9.14 30.28 7.75
N PHE A 480 8.57 29.42 6.91
CA PHE A 480 7.66 29.79 5.83
C PHE A 480 6.38 28.95 5.91
N HIS A 481 5.24 29.59 5.63
CA HIS A 481 3.94 28.93 5.53
C HIS A 481 2.98 29.76 4.68
N ALA A 482 2.13 29.10 3.89
CA ALA A 482 1.10 29.77 3.10
C ALA A 482 0.14 30.58 3.98
N GLN A 483 -0.14 31.83 3.60
CA GLN A 483 -0.99 32.70 4.42
C GLN A 483 -2.44 32.20 4.44
N GLU A 484 -3.04 32.13 5.64
CA GLU A 484 -4.46 31.79 5.86
C GLU A 484 -4.94 30.49 5.18
N CYS A 485 -4.00 29.59 4.87
CA CYS A 485 -4.25 28.39 4.09
C CYS A 485 -3.59 27.19 4.77
N PRO A 486 -4.25 26.02 4.89
CA PRO A 486 -3.60 24.81 5.38
C PRO A 486 -2.39 24.44 4.51
N GLY A 487 -1.23 24.26 5.12
CA GLY A 487 0.02 24.00 4.43
C GLY A 487 1.08 23.32 5.29
N SER A 488 2.15 22.91 4.63
CA SER A 488 3.35 22.39 5.27
C SER A 488 4.16 23.52 5.90
N HIS A 489 4.85 23.24 7.00
CA HIS A 489 5.88 24.13 7.49
C HIS A 489 7.14 23.94 6.65
N VAL A 490 7.77 25.03 6.24
CA VAL A 490 9.07 25.02 5.57
C VAL A 490 10.05 25.81 6.41
N VAL A 491 11.22 25.23 6.69
CA VAL A 491 12.28 25.87 7.49
C VAL A 491 13.57 25.91 6.68
N LEU A 492 14.03 27.12 6.38
CA LEU A 492 15.34 27.36 5.78
C LEU A 492 16.39 27.48 6.87
N LYS A 493 17.46 26.69 6.78
CA LYS A 493 18.56 26.66 7.78
C LYS A 493 19.55 27.83 7.58
N ALA A 494 19.01 29.04 7.55
CA ALA A 494 19.74 30.30 7.36
C ALA A 494 20.69 30.65 8.53
N SER A 495 20.66 29.89 9.64
CA SER A 495 21.68 30.00 10.69
C SER A 495 23.07 29.50 10.25
N ASN A 496 23.17 28.74 9.17
CA ASN A 496 24.45 28.16 8.70
C ASN A 496 25.26 29.12 7.81
N SER A 497 24.60 29.94 6.99
CA SER A 497 25.22 30.95 6.12
C SER A 497 24.19 31.99 5.69
N HIS A 498 24.65 33.09 5.08
CA HIS A 498 23.75 34.12 4.56
C HIS A 498 22.82 33.53 3.50
N ALA A 499 21.51 33.67 3.68
CA ALA A 499 20.51 33.26 2.71
C ALA A 499 20.40 34.29 1.58
N GLU A 500 20.60 33.86 0.34
CA GLU A 500 20.39 34.71 -0.83
C GLU A 500 18.90 34.80 -1.18
N GLU A 501 18.54 35.77 -2.02
CA GLU A 501 17.14 35.97 -2.44
C GLU A 501 16.56 34.72 -3.14
N ALA A 502 17.41 33.99 -3.87
CA ALA A 502 17.04 32.72 -4.50
C ALA A 502 16.70 31.61 -3.48
N ASP A 503 17.40 31.56 -2.34
CA ASP A 503 17.14 30.58 -1.28
C ASP A 503 15.81 30.86 -0.57
N LEU A 504 15.54 32.15 -0.32
CA LEU A 504 14.27 32.62 0.26
C LEU A 504 13.10 32.34 -0.68
N GLN A 505 13.28 32.60 -1.98
CA GLN A 505 12.25 32.35 -2.98
C GLN A 505 11.95 30.86 -3.10
N LEU A 506 12.96 29.99 -3.12
CA LEU A 506 12.75 28.53 -3.15
C LEU A 506 11.98 28.05 -1.92
N ALA A 507 12.33 28.52 -0.72
CA ALA A 507 11.60 28.15 0.50
C ALA A 507 10.12 28.60 0.46
N ALA A 508 9.86 29.79 -0.10
CA ALA A 508 8.51 30.29 -0.30
C ALA A 508 7.74 29.48 -1.35
N ASP A 509 8.35 29.16 -2.48
CA ASP A 509 7.76 28.35 -3.55
C ASP A 509 7.42 26.93 -3.07
N LEU A 510 8.29 26.33 -2.24
CA LEU A 510 8.01 25.05 -1.58
C LEU A 510 6.83 25.15 -0.59
N ALA A 511 6.75 26.21 0.21
CA ALA A 511 5.64 26.42 1.13
C ALA A 511 4.30 26.61 0.39
N ALA A 512 4.33 27.27 -0.77
CA ALA A 512 3.18 27.41 -1.65
C ALA A 512 2.78 26.09 -2.32
N HIS A 513 3.76 25.32 -2.82
CA HIS A 513 3.55 24.01 -3.44
C HIS A 513 2.89 23.01 -2.48
N PHE A 514 3.41 22.92 -1.25
CA PHE A 514 2.89 22.01 -0.23
C PHE A 514 1.76 22.62 0.61
N SER A 515 0.90 23.42 -0.03
CA SER A 515 -0.30 24.02 0.56
C SER A 515 -1.54 23.71 -0.26
N ARG A 516 -2.72 23.95 0.33
CA ARG A 516 -3.99 23.85 -0.39
C ARG A 516 -4.10 24.86 -1.55
N ALA A 517 -3.30 25.93 -1.55
CA ALA A 517 -3.28 26.94 -2.60
C ALA A 517 -2.41 26.56 -3.83
N ARG A 518 -1.87 25.33 -3.90
CA ARG A 518 -0.95 24.87 -4.97
C ARG A 518 -1.48 25.01 -6.40
N GLY A 519 -2.80 25.06 -6.60
CA GLY A 519 -3.42 25.25 -7.92
C GLY A 519 -3.44 26.70 -8.41
N ASN A 520 -3.04 27.66 -7.58
CA ASN A 520 -2.98 29.08 -7.94
C ASN A 520 -1.64 29.41 -8.59
N GLN A 521 -1.64 30.39 -9.51
CA GLN A 521 -0.40 30.88 -10.12
C GLN A 521 0.53 31.54 -9.09
N ARG A 522 -0.04 32.29 -8.15
CA ARG A 522 0.70 32.96 -7.08
C ARG A 522 0.02 32.76 -5.74
N VAL A 523 0.82 32.53 -4.71
CA VAL A 523 0.37 32.28 -3.34
C VAL A 523 1.11 33.22 -2.39
N PRO A 524 0.39 33.95 -1.51
CA PRO A 524 1.02 34.71 -0.45
C PRO A 524 1.59 33.77 0.62
N VAL A 525 2.87 33.92 0.93
CA VAL A 525 3.59 33.11 1.92
C VAL A 525 4.11 34.03 3.02
N VAL A 526 3.92 33.61 4.26
CA VAL A 526 4.43 34.31 5.43
C VAL A 526 5.81 33.77 5.76
N MET A 527 6.78 34.68 5.92
CA MET A 527 8.14 34.41 6.35
C MET A 527 8.38 35.01 7.74
N VAL A 528 8.83 34.20 8.69
CA VAL A 528 9.06 34.60 10.09
C VAL A 528 10.34 33.97 10.63
N PRO A 529 11.19 34.68 11.40
CA PRO A 529 12.26 34.06 12.17
C PRO A 529 11.73 33.02 13.16
N THR A 530 12.35 31.84 13.22
CA THR A 530 11.90 30.75 14.11
C THR A 530 11.84 31.14 15.59
N SER A 531 12.64 32.12 16.03
CA SER A 531 12.60 32.71 17.38
C SER A 531 11.27 33.40 17.73
N ASN A 532 10.53 33.84 16.72
CA ASN A 532 9.24 34.54 16.87
C ASN A 532 8.05 33.58 16.78
N LEU A 533 8.29 32.28 16.58
CA LEU A 533 7.26 31.26 16.62
C LEU A 533 6.97 30.84 18.06
N GLN A 534 5.70 30.69 18.38
CA GLN A 534 5.25 30.17 19.67
C GLN A 534 4.18 29.11 19.46
N ARG A 535 4.28 28.03 20.24
CA ARG A 535 3.23 27.01 20.28
C ARG A 535 1.97 27.56 20.93
N ILE A 536 0.80 27.24 20.38
CA ILE A 536 -0.47 27.53 21.04
C ILE A 536 -0.72 26.44 22.11
N PRO A 537 -0.79 26.79 23.41
CA PRO A 537 -1.01 25.80 24.47
C PRO A 537 -2.35 25.09 24.28
N GLY A 538 -2.35 23.76 24.38
CA GLY A 538 -3.56 22.94 24.21
C GLY A 538 -3.94 22.64 22.76
N ALA A 539 -3.34 23.31 21.78
CA ALA A 539 -3.52 22.98 20.37
C ALA A 539 -2.74 21.72 19.96
N GLY A 540 -3.10 21.14 18.83
CA GLY A 540 -2.44 19.97 18.25
C GLY A 540 -0.97 20.22 17.89
N PRO A 541 -0.22 19.15 17.57
CA PRO A 541 1.12 19.28 17.00
C PRO A 541 1.08 20.12 15.71
N GLY A 542 2.11 20.92 15.47
CA GLY A 542 2.23 21.76 14.27
C GLY A 542 1.44 23.07 14.33
N THR A 543 0.57 23.30 15.32
CA THR A 543 -0.15 24.59 15.44
C THR A 543 0.71 25.66 16.12
N VAL A 544 1.08 26.69 15.36
CA VAL A 544 1.94 27.79 15.81
C VAL A 544 1.23 29.15 15.67
N ARG A 545 1.63 30.10 16.53
CA ARG A 545 1.37 31.53 16.35
C ARG A 545 2.72 32.22 16.11
N TYR A 546 2.71 33.31 15.34
CA TYR A 546 3.90 34.09 15.06
C TYR A 546 3.70 35.58 15.39
N ARG A 547 4.82 36.30 15.47
CA ARG A 547 4.86 37.78 15.57
C ARG A 547 5.75 38.31 14.46
N ASP A 548 5.39 39.47 13.91
CA ASP A 548 6.17 40.22 12.91
C ASP A 548 6.60 39.37 11.70
N GLY A 549 5.62 38.98 10.87
CA GLY A 549 5.85 38.22 9.65
C GLY A 549 5.91 39.09 8.41
N ASN A 550 6.89 38.81 7.55
CA ASN A 550 6.99 39.43 6.22
C ASN A 550 6.22 38.59 5.20
N LEU A 551 5.60 39.25 4.23
CA LEU A 551 4.88 38.58 3.15
C LEU A 551 5.75 38.47 1.89
N CYS A 552 5.84 37.28 1.32
CA CYS A 552 6.45 37.03 0.02
C CYS A 552 5.42 36.40 -0.93
N TRP A 553 5.59 36.66 -2.23
CA TRP A 553 4.80 36.03 -3.28
C TRP A 553 5.56 34.82 -3.83
N ALA A 554 4.88 33.68 -3.86
CA ALA A 554 5.46 32.41 -4.25
C ALA A 554 4.70 31.79 -5.43
N GLU A 555 5.41 31.01 -6.25
CA GLU A 555 4.88 30.32 -7.43
C GLU A 555 5.02 28.79 -7.22
N PRO A 556 3.90 28.06 -6.98
CA PRO A 556 3.93 26.62 -6.69
C PRO A 556 4.63 25.75 -7.74
N ASP A 557 4.54 26.13 -9.02
CA ASP A 557 5.12 25.39 -10.14
C ASP A 557 6.66 25.37 -10.10
N ARG A 558 7.29 26.46 -9.62
CA ARG A 558 8.74 26.53 -9.45
C ARG A 558 9.22 25.56 -8.37
N GLY A 559 8.47 25.47 -7.27
CA GLY A 559 8.72 24.50 -6.21
C GLY A 559 8.71 23.05 -6.75
N LEU A 560 7.74 22.72 -7.60
CA LEU A 560 7.65 21.40 -8.24
C LEU A 560 8.82 21.10 -9.17
N GLN A 561 9.25 22.09 -9.97
CA GLN A 561 10.41 21.94 -10.87
C GLN A 561 11.71 21.65 -10.10
N HIS A 562 11.90 22.27 -8.94
CA HIS A 562 13.05 21.98 -8.08
C HIS A 562 13.01 20.58 -7.47
N LEU A 563 11.81 20.10 -7.09
CA LEU A 563 11.62 18.73 -6.59
C LEU A 563 11.99 17.68 -7.65
N SER A 564 11.52 17.87 -8.88
CA SER A 564 11.82 16.94 -9.98
C SER A 564 13.29 16.99 -10.42
N ALA A 565 13.93 18.16 -10.36
CA ALA A 565 15.35 18.31 -10.68
C ALA A 565 16.28 17.67 -9.63
N SER A 566 15.88 17.71 -8.34
CA SER A 566 16.69 17.17 -7.24
C SER A 566 16.76 15.63 -7.24
N GLU A 567 15.75 14.94 -7.77
CA GLU A 567 15.75 13.47 -7.91
C GLU A 567 16.52 12.98 -9.15
N LEU A 568 16.71 13.79 -10.19
CA LEU A 568 17.53 13.40 -11.35
C LEU A 568 19.04 13.31 -11.03
N LEU A 569 19.44 13.74 -9.83
CA LEU A 569 20.83 13.76 -9.35
C LEU A 569 21.14 12.65 -8.33
N VAL A 570 20.19 11.74 -8.04
CA VAL A 570 20.36 10.56 -7.15
C VAL A 570 20.07 9.30 -7.93
#